data_AF-A0A7C7IYN3-F1
#
_entry.id   AF-A0A7C7IYN3-F1
#
_cell.length_a   1.000
_cell.length_b   1.000
_cell.length_c   1.000
_cell.angle_alpha   90.00
_cell.angle_beta   90.00
_cell.angle_gamma   90.00
#
_symmetry.space_group_name_H-M   'P 1'
#
loop_
_entity.id
_entity.type
_entity.pdbx_description
1 polymer ?
#
loop_
_entity_poly.entity_id
_entity_poly.type
_entity_poly.pdbx_seq_one_letter_code
_entity_poly.pdbx_strand_id
1 'polypeptide(L)'
;MQIIFDTDCLIQALENLVNSAVLNLCRQERCKGWLVSTSVPAILEGAGASKRKGDFQSLLRSLAVLTPTAHDIDLALGSEEPFEIALVARLVEVSGLDAVVTLSPERFSGSPVNALTPGQLQEKLDAPSPLVKEVRLLNITASYHQVLNEVEKETAETIRSGQFILGPKVSRMEERMASYCQAKYAIGVSSGTDALLIALMALGIGPGDEVITT
;
A
#
# COMPACT_ATOMS: atom_id res chain seq x y z
N MET A 1 6.22 -9.15 -4.50
CA MET A 1 7.25 -8.10 -4.46
C MET A 1 6.59 -6.75 -4.63
N GLN A 2 6.99 -5.76 -3.83
CA GLN A 2 6.50 -4.38 -3.79
C GLN A 2 7.61 -3.48 -4.34
N ILE A 3 7.34 -2.72 -5.40
CA ILE A 3 8.37 -1.95 -6.12
C ILE A 3 7.90 -0.52 -6.33
N ILE A 4 8.83 0.45 -6.24
CA ILE A 4 8.54 1.83 -6.63
C ILE A 4 9.12 2.10 -8.01
N PHE A 5 8.36 2.77 -8.86
CA PHE A 5 8.84 3.20 -10.16
C PHE A 5 9.43 4.60 -10.07
N ASP A 6 10.62 4.74 -10.63
CA ASP A 6 11.24 6.02 -10.91
C ASP A 6 10.43 6.80 -11.97
N THR A 7 10.51 8.12 -11.90
CA THR A 7 9.78 9.06 -12.76
C THR A 7 10.04 8.76 -14.25
N ASP A 8 11.31 8.58 -14.61
CA ASP A 8 11.75 8.32 -16.00
C ASP A 8 11.18 7.01 -16.56
N CYS A 9 11.11 5.96 -15.73
CA CYS A 9 10.50 4.69 -16.11
C CYS A 9 9.02 4.84 -16.46
N LEU A 10 8.28 5.64 -15.69
CA LEU A 10 6.85 5.86 -15.95
C LEU A 10 6.61 6.76 -17.16
N ILE A 11 7.46 7.76 -17.38
CA ILE A 11 7.40 8.59 -18.60
C ILE A 11 7.61 7.70 -19.84
N GLN A 12 8.69 6.92 -19.88
CA GLN A 12 8.97 6.02 -21.01
C GLN A 12 7.86 4.96 -21.20
N ALA A 13 7.32 4.43 -20.11
CA ALA A 13 6.21 3.48 -20.15
C ALA A 13 4.95 4.10 -20.78
N LEU A 14 4.66 5.37 -20.48
CA LEU A 14 3.53 6.10 -21.05
C LEU A 14 3.77 6.46 -22.52
N GLU A 15 5.01 6.68 -22.95
CA GLU A 15 5.35 6.92 -24.35
C GLU A 15 5.08 5.69 -25.23
N ASN A 16 5.34 4.48 -24.72
CA ASN A 16 5.20 3.21 -25.43
C ASN A 16 4.28 2.19 -24.71
N LEU A 17 2.97 2.42 -24.78
CA LEU A 17 1.94 1.68 -24.02
C LEU A 17 1.82 0.18 -24.38
N VAL A 18 2.26 -0.23 -25.57
CA VAL A 18 2.09 -1.61 -26.07
C VAL A 18 3.27 -2.49 -25.66
N ASN A 19 4.50 -1.95 -25.70
CA ASN A 19 5.73 -2.71 -25.43
C ASN A 19 6.41 -2.33 -24.11
N SER A 20 5.75 -1.56 -23.24
CA SER A 20 6.32 -1.24 -21.94
C SER A 20 6.39 -2.49 -21.04
N ALA A 21 7.61 -2.94 -20.76
CA ALA A 21 7.88 -3.99 -19.79
C ALA A 21 7.28 -3.63 -18.41
N VAL A 22 7.38 -2.36 -18.01
CA VAL A 22 6.82 -1.83 -16.75
C VAL A 22 5.30 -2.01 -16.68
N LEU A 23 4.57 -1.68 -17.75
CA LEU A 23 3.11 -1.84 -17.78
C LEU A 23 2.71 -3.31 -17.82
N ASN A 24 3.44 -4.13 -18.57
CA ASN A 24 3.17 -5.56 -18.63
C ASN A 24 3.40 -6.23 -17.27
N LEU A 25 4.44 -5.85 -16.55
CA LEU A 25 4.71 -6.29 -15.18
C LEU A 25 3.57 -5.92 -14.21
N CYS A 26 3.02 -4.71 -14.33
CA CYS A 26 1.89 -4.27 -13.52
C CYS A 26 0.58 -5.02 -13.89
N ARG A 27 0.34 -5.28 -15.17
CA ARG A 27 -0.86 -6.00 -15.66
C ARG A 27 -0.86 -7.48 -15.30
N GLN A 28 0.31 -8.10 -15.16
CA GLN A 28 0.42 -9.52 -14.82
C GLN A 28 0.16 -9.80 -13.32
N GLU A 29 -0.04 -8.76 -12.49
CA GLU A 29 -0.26 -8.86 -11.04
C GLU A 29 0.84 -9.61 -10.26
N ARG A 30 2.00 -9.85 -10.88
CA ARG A 30 3.15 -10.54 -10.25
C ARG A 30 3.90 -9.66 -9.26
N CYS A 31 3.73 -8.34 -9.36
CA CYS A 31 4.27 -7.35 -8.45
C CYS A 31 3.27 -6.22 -8.23
N LYS A 32 3.34 -5.58 -7.07
CA LYS A 32 2.58 -4.37 -6.77
C LYS A 32 3.49 -3.17 -7.00
N GLY A 33 3.06 -2.30 -7.91
CA GLY A 33 3.77 -1.10 -8.30
C GLY A 33 3.34 0.13 -7.53
N TRP A 34 4.30 0.98 -7.19
CA TRP A 34 4.13 2.23 -6.46
C TRP A 34 4.72 3.40 -7.25
N LEU A 35 4.15 4.58 -7.07
CA LEU A 35 4.74 5.84 -7.53
C LEU A 35 4.70 6.89 -6.42
N VAL A 36 5.61 7.86 -6.46
CA VAL A 36 5.62 8.99 -5.51
C VAL A 36 4.66 10.07 -5.99
N SER A 37 3.81 10.58 -5.10
CA SER A 37 2.83 11.63 -5.45
C SER A 37 3.48 12.90 -6.00
N THR A 38 4.70 13.23 -5.57
CA THR A 38 5.49 14.38 -6.05
C THR A 38 5.99 14.20 -7.49
N SER A 39 6.08 12.97 -8.01
CA SER A 39 6.49 12.69 -9.40
C SER A 39 5.34 12.86 -10.39
N VAL A 40 4.08 12.91 -9.94
CA VAL A 40 2.90 12.99 -10.82
C VAL A 40 2.94 14.18 -11.80
N PRO A 41 3.29 15.41 -11.38
CA PRO A 41 3.40 16.54 -12.30
C PRO A 41 4.46 16.32 -13.37
N ALA A 42 5.65 15.84 -12.99
CA ALA A 42 6.76 15.58 -13.91
C ALA A 42 6.40 14.47 -14.93
N ILE A 43 5.71 13.42 -14.49
CA ILE A 43 5.23 12.34 -15.37
C ILE A 43 4.22 12.89 -16.39
N LEU A 44 3.27 13.71 -15.95
CA LEU A 44 2.27 14.30 -16.83
C LEU A 44 2.89 15.26 -17.85
N GLU A 45 3.86 16.05 -17.43
CA GLU A 45 4.59 16.96 -18.31
C GLU A 45 5.42 16.19 -19.35
N GLY A 46 6.25 15.24 -18.89
CA GLY A 46 7.10 14.40 -19.74
C GLY A 46 6.32 13.54 -20.73
N ALA A 47 5.15 13.03 -20.35
CA ALA A 47 4.30 12.20 -21.23
C ALA A 47 3.45 13.01 -22.24
N GLY A 48 3.51 14.35 -22.22
CA GLY A 48 2.72 15.23 -23.08
C GLY A 48 1.31 15.47 -22.52
N ALA A 49 1.24 16.35 -21.53
CA ALA A 49 0.13 16.64 -20.58
C ALA A 49 -1.31 16.70 -21.12
N SER A 50 -1.54 16.91 -22.42
CA SER A 50 -2.88 17.07 -23.01
C SER A 50 -3.42 15.81 -23.69
N LYS A 51 -2.55 14.92 -24.21
CA LYS A 51 -2.98 13.81 -25.08
C LYS A 51 -3.11 12.47 -24.36
N ARG A 52 -2.41 12.26 -23.24
CA ARG A 52 -2.31 10.95 -22.56
C ARG A 52 -2.88 10.93 -21.14
N LYS A 53 -3.73 11.90 -20.78
CA LYS A 53 -4.35 11.98 -19.45
C LYS A 53 -5.20 10.74 -19.13
N GLY A 54 -5.89 10.19 -20.13
CA GLY A 54 -6.67 8.95 -19.99
C GLY A 54 -5.79 7.73 -19.71
N ASP A 55 -4.67 7.61 -20.41
CA ASP A 55 -3.71 6.52 -20.21
C ASP A 55 -3.09 6.58 -18.81
N PHE A 56 -2.70 7.78 -18.37
CA PHE A 56 -2.18 7.97 -17.02
C PHE A 56 -3.23 7.68 -15.95
N GLN A 57 -4.50 8.09 -16.15
CA GLN A 57 -5.58 7.69 -15.25
C GLN A 57 -5.78 6.17 -15.18
N SER A 58 -5.66 5.46 -16.31
CA SER A 58 -5.72 4.00 -16.33
C SER A 58 -4.53 3.39 -15.57
N LEU A 59 -3.34 3.96 -15.71
CA LEU A 59 -2.15 3.53 -15.01
C LEU A 59 -2.30 3.72 -13.49
N LEU A 60 -2.79 4.88 -13.04
CA LEU A 60 -3.06 5.17 -11.63
C LEU A 60 -4.07 4.22 -10.99
N ARG A 61 -4.95 3.57 -11.76
CA ARG A 61 -5.86 2.54 -11.22
C ARG A 61 -5.14 1.21 -10.93
N SER A 62 -4.01 0.97 -11.59
CA SER A 62 -3.19 -0.24 -11.41
C SER A 62 -2.02 -0.06 -10.43
N LEU A 63 -1.59 1.18 -10.21
CA LEU A 63 -0.51 1.52 -9.28
C LEU A 63 -1.07 2.03 -7.96
N ALA A 64 -0.30 1.83 -6.89
CA ALA A 64 -0.52 2.51 -5.62
C ALA A 64 0.32 3.81 -5.58
N VAL A 65 -0.07 4.75 -4.71
CA VAL A 65 0.59 6.05 -4.59
C VAL A 65 1.14 6.19 -3.17
N LEU A 66 2.43 6.50 -3.06
CA LEU A 66 3.07 6.91 -1.81
C LEU A 66 3.13 8.43 -1.73
N THR A 67 2.76 8.97 -0.58
CA THR A 67 2.82 10.41 -0.32
C THR A 67 3.90 10.69 0.72
N PRO A 68 4.99 11.41 0.37
CA PRO A 68 5.99 11.78 1.34
C PRO A 68 5.42 12.76 2.36
N THR A 69 5.84 12.60 3.62
CA THR A 69 5.56 13.56 4.68
C THR A 69 6.55 14.73 4.63
N ALA A 70 6.25 15.80 5.37
CA ALA A 70 7.19 16.90 5.53
C ALA A 70 8.54 16.44 6.12
N HIS A 71 8.52 15.43 6.99
CA HIS A 71 9.73 14.86 7.57
C HIS A 71 10.55 14.09 6.53
N ASP A 72 9.90 13.34 5.63
CA ASP A 72 10.60 12.63 4.55
C ASP A 72 11.28 13.61 3.60
N ILE A 73 10.61 14.73 3.29
CA ILE A 73 11.14 15.80 2.44
C ILE A 73 12.34 16.48 3.11
N ASP A 74 12.23 16.82 4.39
CA ASP A 74 13.31 17.48 5.15
C ASP A 74 14.57 16.61 5.18
N LEU A 75 14.44 15.31 5.46
CA LEU A 75 15.55 14.37 5.42
C LEU A 75 16.16 14.23 4.02
N ALA A 76 15.32 14.18 2.97
CA ALA A 76 15.79 14.10 1.60
C ALA A 76 16.55 15.38 1.18
N LEU A 77 16.13 16.55 1.64
CA LEU A 77 16.83 17.83 1.40
C LEU A 77 18.18 17.91 2.11
N GLY A 78 18.35 17.22 3.24
CA GLY A 78 19.60 17.15 3.98
C GLY A 78 20.63 16.16 3.40
N SER A 79 20.28 15.42 2.34
CA SER A 79 21.16 14.43 1.72
C SER A 79 22.19 15.07 0.77
N GLU A 80 23.33 14.40 0.60
CA GLU A 80 24.31 14.73 -0.46
C GLU A 80 23.86 14.27 -1.85
N GLU A 81 22.91 13.32 -1.91
CA GLU A 81 22.33 12.82 -3.15
C GLU A 81 21.33 13.82 -3.76
N PRO A 82 21.08 13.78 -5.08
CA PRO A 82 20.01 14.55 -5.69
C PRO A 82 18.67 14.29 -5.00
N PHE A 83 17.91 15.36 -4.74
CA PHE A 83 16.67 15.31 -3.95
C PHE A 83 15.72 14.17 -4.35
N GLU A 84 15.50 13.94 -5.64
CA GLU A 84 14.61 12.87 -6.13
C GLU A 84 15.09 11.47 -5.74
N ILE A 85 16.41 11.23 -5.84
CA ILE A 85 17.04 9.96 -5.47
C ILE A 85 16.96 9.76 -3.96
N ALA A 86 17.32 10.79 -3.20
CA ALA A 86 17.24 10.76 -1.74
C ALA A 86 15.82 10.50 -1.24
N LEU A 87 14.82 11.16 -1.83
CA LEU A 87 13.42 11.02 -1.47
C LEU A 87 12.88 9.62 -1.80
N VAL A 88 13.13 9.11 -3.01
CA VAL A 88 12.71 7.76 -3.40
C VAL A 88 13.37 6.72 -2.51
N ALA A 89 14.67 6.86 -2.25
CA ALA A 89 15.40 5.94 -1.40
C ALA A 89 14.83 5.91 0.02
N ARG A 90 14.54 7.08 0.58
CA ARG A 90 13.92 7.21 1.90
C ARG A 90 12.54 6.54 1.94
N LEU A 91 11.71 6.79 0.92
CA LEU A 91 10.36 6.22 0.84
C LEU A 91 10.39 4.69 0.74
N VAL A 92 11.35 4.11 0.02
CA VAL A 92 11.55 2.66 -0.05
C VAL A 92 11.89 2.09 1.32
N GLU A 93 12.79 2.74 2.05
CA GLU A 93 13.19 2.32 3.40
C GLU A 93 12.03 2.38 4.39
N VAL A 94 11.38 3.54 4.53
CA VAL A 94 10.32 3.73 5.55
C VAL A 94 9.04 2.95 5.22
N SER A 95 8.78 2.70 3.93
CA SER A 95 7.61 1.94 3.48
C SER A 95 7.92 0.46 3.32
N GLY A 96 9.15 0.00 3.57
CA GLY A 96 9.52 -1.41 3.46
C GLY A 96 9.35 -1.99 2.06
N LEU A 97 9.57 -1.19 1.01
CA LEU A 97 9.50 -1.66 -0.38
C LEU A 97 10.76 -2.46 -0.75
N ASP A 98 10.62 -3.41 -1.68
CA ASP A 98 11.68 -4.36 -2.02
C ASP A 98 12.74 -3.78 -2.98
N ALA A 99 12.34 -2.83 -3.85
CA ALA A 99 13.22 -2.28 -4.88
C ALA A 99 12.69 -0.97 -5.50
N VAL A 100 13.61 -0.22 -6.11
CA VAL A 100 13.32 0.84 -7.09
C VAL A 100 13.48 0.27 -8.48
N VAL A 101 12.54 0.59 -9.38
CA VAL A 101 12.67 0.30 -10.81
C VAL A 101 13.02 1.59 -11.54
N THR A 102 14.19 1.63 -12.14
CA THR A 102 14.74 2.81 -12.83
C THR A 102 15.45 2.39 -14.12
N LEU A 103 15.60 3.34 -15.06
CA LEU A 103 16.41 3.16 -16.26
C LEU A 103 17.91 3.33 -15.99
N SER A 104 18.24 3.96 -14.86
CA SER A 104 19.60 4.32 -14.46
C SER A 104 19.90 3.84 -13.03
N PRO A 105 20.06 2.52 -12.78
CA PRO A 105 20.33 1.97 -11.45
C PRO A 105 21.58 2.55 -10.78
N GLU A 106 22.57 2.98 -11.56
CA GLU A 106 23.80 3.61 -11.10
C GLU A 106 23.56 4.88 -10.27
N ARG A 107 22.43 5.59 -10.48
CA ARG A 107 22.04 6.77 -9.69
C ARG A 107 21.74 6.42 -8.24
N PHE A 108 21.45 5.16 -7.93
CA PHE A 108 21.16 4.68 -6.58
C PHE A 108 22.35 3.98 -5.93
N SER A 109 23.53 4.00 -6.54
CA SER A 109 24.73 3.30 -6.02
C SER A 109 25.22 3.80 -4.65
N GLY A 110 24.97 5.07 -4.32
CA GLY A 110 25.23 5.65 -2.99
C GLY A 110 24.17 5.34 -1.94
N SER A 111 23.07 4.67 -2.32
CA SER A 111 21.93 4.36 -1.48
C SER A 111 21.90 2.88 -1.08
N PRO A 112 21.39 2.52 0.12
CA PRO A 112 21.18 1.11 0.50
C PRO A 112 20.07 0.41 -0.29
N VAL A 113 19.46 1.11 -1.26
CA VAL A 113 18.27 0.66 -1.96
C VAL A 113 18.62 -0.22 -3.16
N ASN A 114 17.90 -1.33 -3.28
CA ASN A 114 18.02 -2.23 -4.41
C ASN A 114 17.38 -1.60 -5.66
N ALA A 115 18.18 -1.05 -6.57
CA ALA A 115 17.73 -0.50 -7.84
C ALA A 115 17.85 -1.53 -8.98
N LEU A 116 16.77 -1.70 -9.75
CA LEU A 116 16.67 -2.67 -10.83
C LEU A 116 16.17 -1.98 -12.11
N THR A 117 16.64 -2.43 -13.27
CA THR A 117 15.98 -2.11 -14.54
C THR A 117 14.70 -2.95 -14.71
N PRO A 118 13.77 -2.53 -15.58
CA PRO A 118 12.59 -3.36 -15.90
C PRO A 118 12.96 -4.77 -16.40
N GLY A 119 14.06 -4.92 -17.13
CA GLY A 119 14.57 -6.22 -17.60
C GLY A 119 15.07 -7.09 -16.46
N GLN A 120 15.90 -6.54 -15.57
CA GLN A 120 16.39 -7.25 -14.37
C GLN A 120 15.25 -7.65 -13.44
N LEU A 121 14.22 -6.80 -13.32
CA LEU A 121 13.00 -7.11 -12.58
C LEU A 121 12.26 -8.31 -13.20
N GLN A 122 12.08 -8.32 -14.52
CA GLN A 122 11.44 -9.42 -15.24
C GLN A 122 12.20 -10.73 -15.02
N GLU A 123 13.52 -10.72 -15.20
CA GLU A 123 14.38 -11.90 -14.96
C GLU A 123 14.26 -12.41 -13.51
N LYS A 124 14.24 -11.49 -12.53
CA LYS A 124 14.09 -11.85 -11.11
C LYS A 124 12.73 -12.47 -10.80
N LEU A 125 11.67 -12.03 -11.48
CA LEU A 125 10.33 -12.59 -11.33
C LEU A 125 10.20 -13.95 -12.01
N ASP A 126 10.89 -14.16 -13.13
CA ASP A 126 10.89 -15.41 -13.91
C ASP A 126 11.82 -16.47 -13.32
N ALA A 127 12.82 -16.06 -12.53
CA ALA A 127 13.67 -16.96 -11.78
C ALA A 127 12.86 -17.81 -10.78
N PRO A 128 13.28 -19.06 -10.50
CA PRO A 128 12.65 -19.88 -9.49
C PRO A 128 12.62 -19.13 -8.16
N SER A 129 11.44 -19.07 -7.53
CA SER A 129 11.33 -18.43 -6.22
C SER A 129 12.24 -19.15 -5.22
N PRO A 130 13.07 -18.42 -4.45
CA PRO A 130 13.90 -19.06 -3.44
C PRO A 130 13.03 -19.80 -2.44
N LEU A 131 13.56 -20.89 -1.88
CA LEU A 131 12.85 -21.65 -0.83
C LEU A 131 12.48 -20.71 0.31
N VAL A 132 11.18 -20.63 0.63
CA VAL A 132 10.66 -19.86 1.76
C VAL A 132 11.25 -20.45 3.03
N LYS A 133 12.16 -19.71 3.67
CA LYS A 133 12.85 -20.17 4.89
C LYS A 133 11.97 -20.09 6.14
N GLU A 134 11.05 -19.13 6.17
CA GLU A 134 10.19 -18.87 7.32
C GLU A 134 8.85 -18.27 6.85
N VAL A 135 7.75 -18.75 7.41
CA VAL A 135 6.42 -18.15 7.25
C VAL A 135 6.04 -17.54 8.59
N ARG A 136 6.05 -16.21 8.67
CA ARG A 136 5.69 -15.49 9.89
C ARG A 136 4.20 -15.64 10.17
N LEU A 137 3.86 -16.05 11.40
CA LEU A 137 2.49 -16.00 11.89
C LEU A 137 2.04 -14.54 11.95
N LEU A 138 0.92 -14.22 11.28
CA LEU A 138 0.33 -12.88 11.23
C LEU A 138 1.30 -11.81 10.68
N ASN A 139 1.81 -12.00 9.46
CA ASN A 139 2.62 -10.99 8.77
C ASN A 139 1.76 -9.79 8.29
N ILE A 140 1.37 -8.93 9.23
CA ILE A 140 0.52 -7.76 8.98
C ILE A 140 1.15 -6.85 7.94
N THR A 141 2.47 -6.64 7.99
CA THR A 141 3.19 -5.79 7.04
C THR A 141 2.95 -6.22 5.60
N ALA A 142 2.99 -7.54 5.31
CA ALA A 142 2.73 -8.05 3.97
C ALA A 142 1.29 -7.77 3.49
N SER A 143 0.31 -7.84 4.37
CA SER A 143 -1.09 -7.54 4.06
C SER A 143 -1.39 -6.04 4.01
N TYR A 144 -0.70 -5.25 4.84
CA TYR A 144 -0.89 -3.81 4.97
C TYR A 144 -0.68 -3.08 3.64
N HIS A 145 0.37 -3.43 2.90
CA HIS A 145 0.65 -2.85 1.59
C HIS A 145 -0.47 -3.06 0.56
N GLN A 146 -1.29 -4.10 0.70
CA GLN A 146 -2.40 -4.35 -0.21
C GLN A 146 -3.53 -3.32 -0.05
N VAL A 147 -3.68 -2.78 1.16
CA VAL A 147 -4.79 -1.89 1.54
C VAL A 147 -4.30 -0.51 2.01
N LEU A 148 -2.99 -0.20 1.87
CA LEU A 148 -2.35 1.00 2.43
C LEU A 148 -3.13 2.27 2.12
N ASN A 149 -3.38 2.54 0.85
CA ASN A 149 -4.03 3.78 0.41
C ASN A 149 -5.45 3.91 0.98
N GLU A 150 -6.19 2.81 1.11
CA GLU A 150 -7.53 2.79 1.70
C GLU A 150 -7.45 3.05 3.21
N VAL A 151 -6.53 2.39 3.90
CA VAL A 151 -6.31 2.56 5.34
C VAL A 151 -5.85 3.98 5.66
N GLU A 152 -4.88 4.52 4.92
CA GLU A 152 -4.37 5.88 5.11
C GLU A 152 -5.45 6.93 4.87
N LYS A 153 -6.24 6.76 3.80
CA LYS A 153 -7.38 7.64 3.52
C LYS A 153 -8.37 7.63 4.68
N GLU A 154 -8.84 6.45 5.07
CA GLU A 154 -9.86 6.33 6.11
C GLU A 154 -9.32 6.80 7.47
N THR A 155 -8.05 6.56 7.78
CA THR A 155 -7.37 7.05 8.98
C THR A 155 -7.29 8.57 8.99
N ALA A 156 -6.82 9.18 7.89
CA ALA A 156 -6.69 10.62 7.77
C ALA A 156 -8.05 11.33 7.90
N GLU A 157 -9.10 10.79 7.27
CA GLU A 157 -10.46 11.31 7.41
C GLU A 157 -10.97 11.21 8.86
N THR A 158 -10.71 10.09 9.55
CA THR A 158 -11.08 9.93 10.97
C THR A 158 -10.38 10.96 11.84
N ILE A 159 -9.06 11.11 11.69
CA ILE A 159 -8.26 12.09 12.43
C ILE A 159 -8.77 13.51 12.19
N ARG A 160 -8.99 13.89 10.92
CA ARG A 160 -9.50 15.22 10.56
C ARG A 160 -10.90 15.49 11.10
N SER A 161 -11.73 14.45 11.23
CA SER A 161 -13.08 14.59 11.81
C SER A 161 -13.07 14.81 13.33
N GLY A 162 -12.01 14.37 14.02
CA GLY A 162 -11.94 14.35 15.48
C GLY A 162 -12.89 13.35 16.16
N GLN A 163 -13.70 12.60 15.40
CA GLN A 163 -14.71 11.68 15.93
C GLN A 163 -14.15 10.25 16.03
N PHE A 164 -13.37 9.99 17.07
CA PHE A 164 -12.71 8.69 17.29
C PHE A 164 -13.61 7.63 17.93
N ILE A 165 -14.67 8.04 18.62
CA ILE A 165 -15.53 7.14 19.40
C ILE A 165 -16.98 7.33 18.93
N LEU A 166 -17.68 6.22 18.65
CA LEU A 166 -19.10 6.18 18.27
C LEU A 166 -19.47 7.14 17.12
N GLY A 167 -18.52 7.37 16.20
CA GLY A 167 -18.71 8.20 15.03
C GLY A 167 -19.39 7.47 13.86
N PRO A 168 -19.67 8.17 12.75
CA PRO A 168 -20.38 7.60 11.59
C PRO A 168 -19.67 6.40 10.95
N LYS A 169 -18.35 6.31 11.08
CA LYS A 169 -17.58 5.15 10.61
C LYS A 169 -17.86 3.88 11.45
N VAL A 170 -18.11 4.04 12.76
CA VAL A 170 -18.50 2.94 13.65
C VAL A 170 -19.90 2.45 13.29
N SER A 171 -20.88 3.36 13.17
CA SER A 171 -22.25 2.96 12.79
C SER A 171 -22.31 2.24 11.45
N ARG A 172 -21.53 2.72 10.46
CA ARG A 172 -21.42 2.04 9.15
C ARG A 172 -20.78 0.66 9.24
N MET A 173 -19.78 0.50 10.12
CA MET A 173 -19.15 -0.80 10.37
C MET A 173 -20.17 -1.76 11.01
N GLU A 174 -20.94 -1.30 11.99
CA GLU A 174 -21.99 -2.10 12.64
C GLU A 174 -23.08 -2.54 11.66
N GLU A 175 -23.58 -1.64 10.81
CA GLU A 175 -24.55 -1.98 9.75
C GLU A 175 -24.01 -3.05 8.79
N ARG A 176 -22.75 -2.90 8.35
CA ARG A 176 -22.08 -3.88 7.49
C ARG A 176 -21.88 -5.22 8.19
N MET A 177 -21.52 -5.20 9.47
CA MET A 177 -21.31 -6.41 10.26
C MET A 177 -22.61 -7.16 10.52
N ALA A 178 -23.70 -6.44 10.83
CA ALA A 178 -25.04 -7.02 10.96
C ALA A 178 -25.44 -7.73 9.67
N SER A 179 -25.22 -7.07 8.53
CA SER A 179 -25.48 -7.65 7.20
C SER A 179 -24.62 -8.87 6.91
N TYR A 180 -23.31 -8.81 7.19
CA TYR A 180 -22.36 -9.89 6.97
C TYR A 180 -22.68 -11.14 7.82
N CYS A 181 -23.01 -10.93 9.10
CA CYS A 181 -23.37 -12.00 10.03
C CYS A 181 -24.83 -12.47 9.89
N GLN A 182 -25.61 -11.88 8.96
CA GLN A 182 -27.04 -12.15 8.80
C GLN A 182 -27.85 -11.95 10.10
N ALA A 183 -27.45 -10.96 10.91
CA ALA A 183 -28.07 -10.60 12.17
C ALA A 183 -28.91 -9.32 12.02
N LYS A 184 -29.92 -9.15 12.89
CA LYS A 184 -30.76 -7.94 12.90
C LYS A 184 -29.97 -6.70 13.35
N TYR A 185 -29.00 -6.88 14.23
CA TYR A 185 -28.18 -5.82 14.82
C TYR A 185 -26.74 -6.32 15.00
N ALA A 186 -25.79 -5.38 15.01
CA ALA A 186 -24.43 -5.60 15.48
C ALA A 186 -24.01 -4.38 16.31
N ILE A 187 -23.20 -4.61 17.34
CA ILE A 187 -22.69 -3.58 18.24
C ILE A 187 -21.19 -3.77 18.36
N GLY A 188 -20.42 -2.72 18.11
CA GLY A 188 -18.98 -2.70 18.32
C GLY A 188 -18.66 -2.60 19.81
N VAL A 189 -17.71 -3.43 20.26
CA VAL A 189 -17.22 -3.46 21.65
C VAL A 189 -15.70 -3.33 21.68
N SER A 190 -15.13 -3.13 22.86
CA SER A 190 -13.69 -2.82 22.99
C SER A 190 -12.77 -4.02 22.73
N SER A 191 -13.29 -5.24 22.91
CA SER A 191 -12.51 -6.48 22.73
C SER A 191 -13.41 -7.68 22.43
N GLY A 192 -12.80 -8.78 21.96
CA GLY A 192 -13.50 -10.06 21.82
C GLY A 192 -14.00 -10.62 23.17
N THR A 193 -13.29 -10.35 24.26
CA THR A 193 -13.72 -10.74 25.61
C THR A 193 -15.00 -10.01 26.02
N ASP A 194 -15.11 -8.71 25.74
CA ASP A 194 -16.35 -7.96 26.01
C ASP A 194 -17.52 -8.51 25.18
N ALA A 195 -17.26 -8.91 23.93
CA ALA A 195 -18.28 -9.49 23.06
C ALA A 195 -18.83 -10.80 23.66
N LEU A 196 -17.94 -11.68 24.12
CA LEU A 196 -18.32 -12.93 24.77
C LEU A 196 -19.05 -12.67 26.10
N LEU A 197 -18.54 -11.74 26.91
CA LEU A 197 -19.13 -11.42 28.20
C LEU A 197 -20.56 -10.90 28.04
N ILE A 198 -20.80 -9.95 27.13
CA ILE A 198 -22.14 -9.42 26.87
C ILE A 198 -23.07 -10.52 26.37
N ALA A 199 -22.59 -11.44 25.52
CA ALA A 199 -23.39 -12.57 25.05
C ALA A 199 -23.79 -13.50 26.20
N LEU A 200 -22.85 -13.86 27.10
CA LEU A 200 -23.12 -14.68 28.27
C LEU A 200 -24.09 -14.00 29.25
N MET A 201 -23.90 -12.69 29.48
CA MET A 201 -24.80 -11.88 30.31
C MET A 201 -26.22 -11.82 29.72
N ALA A 202 -26.34 -11.64 28.40
CA ALA A 202 -27.62 -11.59 27.72
C ALA A 202 -28.36 -12.94 27.76
N LEU A 203 -27.62 -14.06 27.79
CA LEU A 203 -28.15 -15.41 27.98
C LEU A 203 -28.44 -15.76 29.45
N GLY A 204 -28.01 -14.92 30.40
CA GLY A 204 -28.21 -15.15 31.83
C GLY A 204 -27.33 -16.24 32.43
N ILE A 205 -26.18 -16.53 31.80
CA ILE A 205 -25.23 -17.57 32.25
C ILE A 205 -24.63 -17.20 33.62
N GLY A 206 -24.60 -18.16 34.54
CA GLY A 206 -24.12 -17.98 35.91
C GLY A 206 -23.38 -19.19 36.49
N PRO A 207 -23.07 -19.16 37.80
CA PRO A 207 -22.38 -20.26 38.46
C PRO A 207 -23.14 -21.58 38.36
N GLY A 208 -22.47 -22.63 37.89
CA GLY A 208 -23.05 -23.96 37.68
C GLY A 208 -23.46 -24.25 36.24
N ASP A 209 -23.47 -23.24 35.36
CA ASP A 209 -23.73 -23.43 33.94
C ASP A 209 -22.46 -23.86 33.18
N GLU A 210 -22.63 -24.76 32.21
CA GLU A 210 -21.55 -25.24 31.34
C GLU A 210 -21.58 -24.53 29.98
N VAL A 211 -20.43 -24.01 29.56
CA VAL A 211 -20.26 -23.38 28.24
C VAL A 211 -19.32 -24.24 27.40
N ILE A 212 -19.85 -24.77 26.29
CA ILE A 212 -19.08 -25.58 25.33
C ILE A 212 -18.70 -24.71 24.14
N THR A 213 -17.41 -24.64 23.82
CA THR A 213 -16.87 -23.96 22.63
C THR A 213 -16.27 -24.97 21.66
N THR A 214 -16.26 -24.64 20.36
CA THR A 214 -15.67 -25.44 19.28
C THR A 214 -14.20 -25.18 19.08
#